data_AF-A0A285N2G6-F1
#
_entry.id   AF-A0A285N2G6-F1
#
_cell.length_a   1.000
_cell.length_b   1.000
_cell.length_c   1.000
_cell.angle_alpha   90.00
_cell.angle_beta   90.00
_cell.angle_gamma   90.00
#
_symmetry.space_group_name_H-M   'P 1'
#
loop_
_entity.id
_entity.type
_entity.pdbx_description
1 polymer ?
#
loop_
_entity_poly.entity_id
_entity_poly.type
_entity_poly.pdbx_seq_one_letter_code
_entity_poly.pdbx_strand_id
1 'polypeptide(L)'
;MADSTQNQDDGGGMQEPGEMMLNHPLKELWIQYGIISLGIWLVFSPNAHGYESALMTWSDVVTGLVLVALGVVTIWRKNPWASYASGGVGVWLLLAPLVFHAPTAAAYLNDTLVGILVIMFSVIIMMRMEMDGATVPSGWSYNPSTAAQRFPLIALGMFGFFASQYMAAYQLGYINHVWDPFFGDGTVQILDSRVSKAFPVSDAGLGAVAYAIEALMGFMGDKSRWRTMPWMVTFFGIVVIPLGFVQVLLVITQPVLVGTWCTLCLLSAFGMLWMISLTVDEVAAMVQLLDRRTDEGASLWHAFWMGGHLSEEDAGLNGDTRSERDRPAGMFWGVSIPWYLIASMAIGFWLMLSPTVFGTGGLLADSSHLAGALVVSIAVIATGEPARAARFVNVPLGAWIAVAPWLFGAPTLATWSGVVAGVLLILLSVPRGQIRDQYGFWQEYIV
;
A
#
# COMPACT_ATOMS: atom_id res chain seq x y z
N MET A 1 -63.40 11.17 -24.01
CA MET A 1 -62.19 11.10 -24.86
C MET A 1 -61.17 12.00 -24.17
N ALA A 2 -60.45 11.56 -23.12
CA ALA A 2 -59.43 10.50 -23.12
C ALA A 2 -58.44 10.72 -24.28
N ASP A 3 -57.30 11.38 -24.08
CA ASP A 3 -56.06 10.95 -23.37
C ASP A 3 -55.01 10.49 -24.41
N SER A 4 -53.73 10.66 -24.05
CA SER A 4 -52.46 10.37 -24.77
C SER A 4 -51.62 11.58 -25.19
N THR A 5 -51.23 12.41 -24.21
CA THR A 5 -49.83 12.89 -24.19
C THR A 5 -49.08 11.96 -23.26
N GLN A 6 -48.31 11.05 -23.84
CA GLN A 6 -47.40 10.17 -23.11
C GLN A 6 -46.44 11.04 -22.30
N ASN A 7 -46.61 11.04 -20.98
CA ASN A 7 -45.55 11.31 -20.03
C ASN A 7 -44.42 10.32 -20.30
N GLN A 8 -43.36 10.78 -20.96
CA GLN A 8 -42.04 10.20 -20.74
C GLN A 8 -41.60 10.67 -19.37
N ASP A 9 -41.77 9.74 -18.43
CA ASP A 9 -41.24 9.77 -17.09
C ASP A 9 -39.70 9.72 -17.19
N ASP A 10 -39.06 10.88 -17.40
CA ASP A 10 -37.61 11.04 -17.20
C ASP A 10 -37.34 11.02 -15.69
N GLY A 11 -37.47 9.83 -15.11
CA GLY A 11 -36.94 9.48 -13.80
C GLY A 11 -35.42 9.49 -13.85
N GLY A 12 -34.83 10.68 -13.95
CA GLY A 12 -33.39 10.90 -13.86
C GLY A 12 -32.92 10.75 -12.42
N GLY A 13 -32.97 9.53 -11.89
CA GLY A 13 -32.21 9.20 -10.68
C GLY A 13 -30.73 9.48 -10.94
N MET A 14 -30.08 10.24 -10.07
CA MET A 14 -28.62 10.40 -10.09
C MET A 14 -27.99 9.01 -10.14
N GLN A 15 -27.26 8.70 -11.22
CA GLN A 15 -26.58 7.41 -11.37
C GLN A 15 -25.61 7.20 -10.21
N GLU A 16 -25.53 5.99 -9.68
CA GLU A 16 -24.60 5.71 -8.60
C GLU A 16 -23.15 5.76 -9.11
N PRO A 17 -22.18 6.16 -8.26
CA PRO A 17 -20.76 6.20 -8.60
C PRO A 17 -20.25 4.92 -9.29
N GLY A 18 -20.61 3.75 -8.76
CA GLY A 18 -20.20 2.46 -9.31
C GLY A 18 -20.69 2.22 -10.75
N GLU A 19 -21.93 2.62 -11.08
CA GLU A 19 -22.47 2.47 -12.44
C GLU A 19 -21.79 3.39 -13.44
N MET A 20 -21.50 4.63 -13.02
CA MET A 20 -20.77 5.58 -13.84
C MET A 20 -19.37 5.05 -14.17
N MET A 21 -18.66 4.51 -13.17
CA MET A 21 -17.32 3.93 -13.33
C MET A 21 -17.35 2.69 -14.21
N LEU A 22 -18.32 1.78 -14.01
CA LEU A 22 -18.44 0.57 -14.81
C LEU A 22 -18.57 0.92 -16.30
N ASN A 23 -19.33 1.96 -16.64
CA ASN A 23 -19.60 2.34 -18.04
C ASN A 23 -18.60 3.33 -18.64
N HIS A 24 -17.67 3.88 -17.86
CA HIS A 24 -16.66 4.82 -18.34
C HIS A 24 -15.81 4.31 -19.53
N PRO A 25 -15.38 3.03 -19.59
CA PRO A 25 -14.60 2.52 -20.73
C PRO A 25 -15.33 2.64 -22.08
N LEU A 26 -16.66 2.75 -22.06
CA LEU A 26 -17.50 2.90 -23.25
C LEU A 26 -17.62 4.36 -23.71
N LYS A 27 -17.29 5.33 -22.84
CA LYS A 27 -17.30 6.76 -23.14
C LYS A 27 -15.98 7.19 -23.78
N GLU A 28 -14.86 6.69 -23.23
CA GLU A 28 -13.51 7.06 -23.67
C GLU A 28 -12.82 5.90 -24.41
N LEU A 29 -13.27 5.65 -25.66
CA LEU A 29 -12.80 4.51 -26.47
C LEU A 29 -11.30 4.57 -26.82
N TRP A 30 -10.68 5.75 -26.77
CA TRP A 30 -9.27 5.90 -27.14
C TRP A 30 -8.33 5.08 -26.25
N ILE A 31 -8.74 4.84 -25.01
CA ILE A 31 -7.99 4.02 -24.05
C ILE A 31 -7.82 2.59 -24.57
N GLN A 32 -8.83 2.06 -25.25
CA GLN A 32 -8.79 0.72 -25.84
C GLN A 32 -7.81 0.64 -27.00
N TYR A 33 -7.62 1.71 -27.77
CA TYR A 33 -6.57 1.76 -28.80
C TYR A 33 -5.18 1.72 -28.18
N GLY A 34 -4.98 2.34 -27.01
CA GLY A 34 -3.76 2.21 -26.23
C GLY A 34 -3.48 0.76 -25.82
N ILE A 35 -4.48 0.08 -25.27
CA ILE A 35 -4.38 -1.35 -24.88
C ILE A 35 -4.09 -2.25 -26.08
N ILE A 36 -4.79 -2.04 -27.21
CA ILE A 36 -4.56 -2.80 -28.45
C ILE A 36 -3.12 -2.58 -28.96
N SER A 37 -2.63 -1.34 -28.90
CA SER A 37 -1.26 -1.01 -29.34
C SER A 37 -0.20 -1.70 -28.47
N LEU A 38 -0.41 -1.74 -27.14
CA LEU A 38 0.45 -2.47 -26.22
C LEU A 38 0.37 -4.00 -26.45
N GLY A 39 -0.82 -4.52 -26.78
CA GLY A 39 -0.99 -5.92 -27.14
C GLY A 39 -0.23 -6.29 -28.42
N ILE A 40 -0.29 -5.44 -29.44
CA ILE A 40 0.49 -5.61 -30.68
C ILE A 40 2.00 -5.53 -30.38
N TRP A 41 2.43 -4.59 -29.55
CA TRP A 41 3.82 -4.48 -29.11
C TRP A 41 4.33 -5.80 -28.52
N LEU A 42 3.60 -6.37 -27.55
CA LEU A 42 3.96 -7.65 -26.92
C LEU A 42 4.07 -8.83 -27.91
N VAL A 43 3.23 -8.88 -28.94
CA VAL A 43 3.31 -9.95 -29.96
C VAL A 43 4.65 -9.91 -30.71
N PHE A 44 5.23 -8.72 -30.89
CA PHE A 44 6.49 -8.54 -31.62
C PHE A 44 7.72 -8.42 -30.71
N SER A 45 7.53 -8.10 -29.42
CA SER A 45 8.62 -7.91 -28.44
C SER A 45 9.60 -9.09 -28.34
N PRO A 46 9.17 -10.37 -28.26
CA PRO A 46 10.11 -11.48 -28.12
C PRO A 46 11.11 -11.60 -29.27
N ASN A 47 10.65 -11.36 -30.50
CA ASN A 47 11.50 -11.40 -31.69
C ASN A 47 12.40 -10.15 -31.78
N ALA A 48 11.87 -8.98 -31.41
CA ALA A 48 12.61 -7.72 -31.47
C ALA A 48 13.73 -7.64 -30.42
N HIS A 49 13.50 -8.20 -29.23
CA HIS A 49 14.43 -8.16 -28.09
C HIS A 49 15.24 -9.45 -27.91
N GLY A 50 15.03 -10.47 -28.76
CA GLY A 50 15.80 -11.71 -28.73
C GLY A 50 15.59 -12.53 -27.47
N TYR A 51 14.33 -12.84 -27.12
CA TYR A 51 14.02 -13.62 -25.93
C TYR A 51 14.62 -15.03 -26.01
N GLU A 52 15.33 -15.44 -24.95
CA GLU A 52 15.97 -16.76 -24.89
C GLU A 52 15.01 -17.87 -24.44
N SER A 53 13.98 -17.52 -23.67
CA SER A 53 13.02 -18.49 -23.11
C SER A 53 11.77 -18.62 -23.97
N ALA A 54 11.49 -19.85 -24.43
CA ALA A 54 10.26 -20.15 -25.17
C ALA A 54 8.99 -19.92 -24.34
N LEU A 55 9.04 -20.18 -23.02
CA LEU A 55 7.91 -19.94 -22.13
C LEU A 55 7.57 -18.45 -22.04
N MET A 56 8.61 -17.61 -21.95
CA MET A 56 8.39 -16.17 -21.91
C MET A 56 7.89 -15.63 -23.26
N THR A 57 8.45 -16.11 -24.37
CA THR A 57 7.95 -15.79 -25.72
C THR A 57 6.46 -16.10 -25.88
N TRP A 58 6.01 -17.29 -25.44
CA TRP A 58 4.59 -17.65 -25.53
C TRP A 58 3.71 -16.87 -24.56
N SER A 59 4.20 -16.58 -23.35
CA SER A 59 3.50 -15.72 -22.39
C SER A 59 3.16 -14.37 -23.02
N ASP A 60 4.15 -13.70 -23.63
CA ASP A 60 3.97 -12.38 -24.24
C ASP A 60 3.08 -12.40 -25.46
N VAL A 61 3.29 -13.36 -26.37
CA VAL A 61 2.49 -13.48 -27.59
C VAL A 61 1.02 -13.74 -27.23
N VAL A 62 0.75 -14.68 -26.32
CA VAL A 62 -0.63 -14.99 -25.90
C VAL A 62 -1.24 -13.79 -25.17
N THR A 63 -0.49 -13.18 -24.25
CA THR A 63 -0.96 -12.00 -23.50
C THR A 63 -1.27 -10.83 -24.43
N GLY A 64 -0.41 -10.56 -25.42
CA GLY A 64 -0.62 -9.53 -26.42
C GLY A 64 -1.87 -9.77 -27.27
N LEU A 65 -2.09 -11.01 -27.74
CA LEU A 65 -3.31 -11.38 -28.47
C LEU A 65 -4.58 -11.24 -27.60
N VAL A 66 -4.50 -11.62 -26.32
CA VAL A 66 -5.61 -11.45 -25.37
C VAL A 66 -5.94 -9.97 -25.16
N LEU A 67 -4.94 -9.09 -25.00
CA LEU A 67 -5.17 -7.65 -24.87
C LEU A 67 -5.82 -7.05 -26.12
N VAL A 68 -5.37 -7.44 -27.31
CA VAL A 68 -5.99 -7.02 -28.58
C VAL A 68 -7.45 -7.49 -28.64
N ALA A 69 -7.72 -8.75 -28.31
CA ALA A 69 -9.07 -9.31 -28.32
C ALA A 69 -9.99 -8.60 -27.33
N LEU A 70 -9.53 -8.36 -26.10
CA LEU A 70 -10.28 -7.65 -25.06
C LEU A 70 -10.60 -6.21 -25.47
N GLY A 71 -9.61 -5.46 -25.97
CA GLY A 71 -9.84 -4.10 -26.46
C GLY A 71 -10.82 -4.03 -27.63
N VAL A 72 -10.73 -4.96 -28.58
CA VAL A 72 -11.70 -5.07 -29.69
C VAL A 72 -13.10 -5.42 -29.19
N VAL A 73 -13.22 -6.33 -28.21
CA VAL A 73 -14.51 -6.69 -27.61
C VAL A 73 -15.14 -5.50 -26.87
N THR A 74 -14.35 -4.71 -26.15
CA THR A 74 -14.86 -3.48 -25.50
C THR A 74 -15.40 -2.50 -26.53
N ILE A 75 -14.69 -2.25 -27.64
CA ILE A 75 -15.14 -1.33 -28.68
C ILE A 75 -16.38 -1.87 -29.41
N TRP A 76 -16.34 -3.14 -29.83
CA TRP A 76 -17.34 -3.67 -30.75
C TRP A 76 -18.60 -4.19 -30.06
N ARG A 77 -18.44 -4.92 -28.94
CA ARG A 77 -19.57 -5.44 -28.15
C ARG A 77 -20.04 -4.49 -27.05
N LYS A 78 -19.37 -3.34 -26.88
CA LYS A 78 -19.64 -2.37 -25.81
C LYS A 78 -19.68 -3.02 -24.43
N ASN A 79 -18.77 -3.97 -24.19
CA ASN A 79 -18.70 -4.69 -22.92
C ASN A 79 -17.64 -4.05 -22.00
N PRO A 80 -18.03 -3.38 -20.90
CA PRO A 80 -17.09 -2.73 -19.99
C PRO A 80 -16.20 -3.74 -19.24
N TRP A 81 -16.71 -4.94 -18.96
CA TRP A 81 -15.97 -5.98 -18.26
C TRP A 81 -14.73 -6.45 -19.01
N ALA A 82 -14.76 -6.39 -20.35
CA ALA A 82 -13.59 -6.72 -21.17
C ALA A 82 -12.44 -5.72 -20.93
N SER A 83 -12.76 -4.46 -20.63
CA SER A 83 -11.75 -3.45 -20.29
C SER A 83 -11.12 -3.73 -18.92
N TYR A 84 -11.94 -4.04 -17.92
CA TYR A 84 -11.45 -4.41 -16.60
C TYR A 84 -10.63 -5.70 -16.61
N ALA A 85 -10.99 -6.66 -17.47
CA ALA A 85 -10.20 -7.88 -17.68
C ALA A 85 -8.78 -7.58 -18.17
N SER A 86 -8.58 -6.52 -18.99
CA SER A 86 -7.24 -6.09 -19.38
C SER A 86 -6.38 -5.67 -18.19
N GLY A 87 -6.96 -5.11 -17.13
CA GLY A 87 -6.25 -4.81 -15.89
C GLY A 87 -5.67 -6.07 -15.21
N GLY A 88 -6.46 -7.16 -15.18
CA GLY A 88 -5.99 -8.47 -14.70
C GLY A 88 -4.85 -9.05 -15.55
N VAL A 89 -4.91 -8.84 -16.88
CA VAL A 89 -3.82 -9.20 -17.79
C VAL A 89 -2.56 -8.35 -17.54
N GLY A 90 -2.72 -7.07 -17.19
CA GLY A 90 -1.63 -6.22 -16.74
C GLY A 90 -0.95 -6.74 -15.47
N VAL A 91 -1.73 -7.23 -14.49
CA VAL A 91 -1.19 -7.88 -13.28
C VAL A 91 -0.42 -9.17 -13.64
N TRP A 92 -0.93 -9.96 -14.59
CA TRP A 92 -0.21 -11.13 -15.09
C TRP A 92 1.15 -10.75 -15.69
N LEU A 93 1.24 -9.68 -16.48
CA LEU A 93 2.52 -9.20 -17.02
C LEU A 93 3.52 -8.81 -15.92
N LEU A 94 3.07 -8.25 -14.79
CA LEU A 94 3.98 -7.98 -13.66
C LEU A 94 4.52 -9.26 -13.02
N LEU A 95 3.75 -10.36 -13.05
CA LEU A 95 4.09 -11.63 -12.40
C LEU A 95 4.83 -12.60 -13.34
N ALA A 96 4.55 -12.57 -14.63
CA ALA A 96 5.05 -13.55 -15.60
C ALA A 96 6.59 -13.66 -15.62
N PRO A 97 7.36 -12.56 -15.60
CA PRO A 97 8.82 -12.63 -15.51
C PRO A 97 9.34 -13.31 -14.25
N LEU A 98 8.61 -13.21 -13.14
CA LEU A 98 8.98 -13.85 -11.88
C LEU A 98 8.65 -15.34 -11.92
N VAL A 99 7.45 -15.69 -12.39
CA VAL A 99 6.99 -17.08 -12.51
C VAL A 99 7.90 -17.87 -13.44
N PHE A 100 8.25 -17.30 -14.59
CA PHE A 100 9.11 -17.95 -15.59
C PHE A 100 10.60 -17.74 -15.37
N HIS A 101 11.00 -17.04 -14.30
CA HIS A 101 12.40 -16.72 -14.01
C HIS A 101 13.10 -16.15 -15.26
N ALA A 102 12.61 -15.01 -15.73
CA ALA A 102 12.99 -14.42 -17.01
C ALA A 102 14.52 -14.41 -17.17
N PRO A 103 15.08 -15.02 -18.23
CA PRO A 103 16.53 -15.15 -18.38
C PRO A 103 17.19 -13.82 -18.77
N THR A 104 16.43 -12.89 -19.35
CA THR A 104 16.96 -11.62 -19.86
C THR A 104 16.32 -10.42 -19.16
N ALA A 105 17.15 -9.43 -18.85
CA ALA A 105 16.69 -8.16 -18.28
C ALA A 105 15.69 -7.42 -19.20
N ALA A 106 15.82 -7.62 -20.52
CA ALA A 106 14.92 -7.02 -21.50
C ALA A 106 13.49 -7.55 -21.37
N ALA A 107 13.31 -8.86 -21.15
CA ALA A 107 12.00 -9.45 -20.91
C ALA A 107 11.38 -8.96 -19.61
N TYR A 108 12.16 -9.00 -18.52
CA TYR A 108 11.72 -8.50 -17.22
C TYR A 108 11.27 -7.04 -17.25
N LEU A 109 12.05 -6.16 -17.87
CA LEU A 109 11.75 -4.73 -17.96
C LEU A 109 10.56 -4.46 -18.88
N ASN A 110 10.48 -5.13 -20.02
CA ASN A 110 9.39 -4.96 -21.00
C ASN A 110 8.04 -5.31 -20.36
N ASP A 111 7.94 -6.48 -19.75
CA ASP A 111 6.70 -6.96 -19.14
C ASP A 111 6.28 -6.10 -17.95
N THR A 112 7.25 -5.70 -17.11
CA THR A 112 6.98 -4.80 -15.99
C THR A 112 6.41 -3.47 -16.49
N LEU A 113 7.04 -2.86 -17.51
CA LEU A 113 6.60 -1.58 -18.06
C LEU A 113 5.25 -1.68 -18.75
N VAL A 114 5.07 -2.68 -19.63
CA VAL A 114 3.81 -2.89 -20.35
C VAL A 114 2.70 -3.25 -19.37
N GLY A 115 2.96 -4.08 -18.35
CA GLY A 115 2.01 -4.40 -17.29
C GLY A 115 1.53 -3.14 -16.54
N ILE A 116 2.45 -2.26 -16.13
CA ILE A 116 2.13 -0.97 -15.50
C ILE A 116 1.27 -0.12 -16.43
N LEU A 117 1.64 0.00 -17.72
CA LEU A 117 0.90 0.80 -18.69
C LEU A 117 -0.50 0.24 -18.95
N VAL A 118 -0.63 -1.08 -19.08
CA VAL A 118 -1.93 -1.74 -19.26
C VAL A 118 -2.84 -1.47 -18.07
N ILE A 119 -2.34 -1.60 -16.82
CA ILE A 119 -3.12 -1.27 -15.61
C ILE A 119 -3.49 0.22 -15.58
N MET A 120 -2.54 1.09 -15.95
CA MET A 120 -2.77 2.53 -16.02
C MET A 120 -3.89 2.89 -16.99
N PHE A 121 -3.85 2.37 -18.21
CA PHE A 121 -4.90 2.59 -19.21
C PHE A 121 -6.21 1.95 -18.76
N SER A 122 -6.22 0.66 -18.45
CA SER A 122 -7.45 -0.12 -18.21
C SER A 122 -8.16 0.14 -16.89
N VAL A 123 -7.47 0.70 -15.89
CA VAL A 123 -8.05 0.92 -14.55
C VAL A 123 -7.88 2.37 -14.11
N ILE A 124 -6.64 2.88 -14.05
CA ILE A 124 -6.37 4.18 -13.41
C ILE A 124 -7.01 5.34 -14.16
N ILE A 125 -6.77 5.45 -15.47
CA ILE A 125 -7.33 6.54 -16.29
C ILE A 125 -8.86 6.50 -16.26
N MET A 126 -9.45 5.31 -16.20
CA MET A 126 -10.91 5.14 -16.17
C MET A 126 -11.52 5.54 -14.83
N MET A 127 -10.81 5.29 -13.74
CA MET A 127 -11.26 5.54 -12.37
C MET A 127 -11.00 6.98 -11.88
N ARG A 128 -10.39 7.84 -12.72
CA ARG A 128 -10.05 9.23 -12.36
C ARG A 128 -11.15 10.24 -12.67
N MET A 129 -12.39 9.80 -12.77
CA MET A 129 -13.52 10.71 -12.98
C MET A 129 -13.73 11.57 -11.74
N GLU A 130 -13.92 12.87 -11.95
CA GLU A 130 -14.42 13.77 -10.91
C GLU A 130 -15.87 13.41 -10.62
N MET A 131 -16.21 13.36 -9.33
CA MET A 131 -17.53 12.98 -8.87
C MET A 131 -18.14 14.06 -8.02
N ASP A 132 -19.38 14.42 -8.34
CA ASP A 132 -20.11 15.45 -7.63
C ASP A 132 -20.47 15.02 -6.19
N GLY A 133 -20.65 16.03 -5.35
CA GLY A 133 -21.03 15.90 -3.94
C GLY A 133 -19.89 16.19 -2.98
N ALA A 134 -20.15 15.97 -1.69
CA ALA A 134 -19.24 16.33 -0.64
C ALA A 134 -17.93 15.52 -0.68
N THR A 135 -16.85 16.21 -0.36
CA THR A 135 -15.48 15.71 -0.43
C THR A 135 -14.91 15.45 0.96
N VAL A 136 -15.38 16.17 1.98
CA VAL A 136 -14.94 16.02 3.38
C VAL A 136 -15.95 15.15 4.13
N PRO A 137 -15.54 14.06 4.80
CA PRO A 137 -16.46 13.25 5.58
C PRO A 137 -17.10 14.05 6.72
N SER A 138 -18.32 13.68 7.10
CA SER A 138 -19.06 14.39 8.15
C SER A 138 -18.38 14.29 9.52
N GLY A 139 -18.18 15.45 10.16
CA GLY A 139 -17.48 15.56 11.44
C GLY A 139 -15.94 15.53 11.34
N TRP A 140 -15.38 15.55 10.11
CA TRP A 140 -13.95 15.60 9.89
C TRP A 140 -13.43 17.03 9.68
N SER A 141 -12.21 17.30 10.15
CA SER A 141 -11.56 18.60 9.96
C SER A 141 -10.89 18.78 8.59
N TYR A 142 -10.63 17.67 7.88
CA TYR A 142 -9.94 17.63 6.59
C TYR A 142 -10.45 16.47 5.72
N ASN A 143 -10.05 16.46 4.44
CA ASN A 143 -10.36 15.36 3.52
C ASN A 143 -9.17 14.37 3.40
N PRO A 144 -9.35 13.08 3.80
CA PRO A 144 -8.29 12.08 3.76
C PRO A 144 -7.94 11.58 2.34
N SER A 145 -8.79 11.85 1.36
CA SER A 145 -8.62 11.42 -0.03
C SER A 145 -7.96 12.47 -0.93
N THR A 146 -7.38 13.54 -0.37
CA THR A 146 -6.76 14.59 -1.18
C THR A 146 -5.50 14.11 -1.90
N ALA A 147 -5.23 14.67 -3.08
CA ALA A 147 -3.99 14.38 -3.81
C ALA A 147 -2.72 14.71 -3.01
N ALA A 148 -2.78 15.71 -2.12
CA ALA A 148 -1.67 16.05 -1.24
C ALA A 148 -1.35 14.93 -0.25
N GLN A 149 -2.35 14.31 0.39
CA GLN A 149 -2.13 13.17 1.29
C GLN A 149 -1.68 11.90 0.59
N ARG A 150 -2.14 11.70 -0.65
CA ARG A 150 -1.74 10.54 -1.45
C ARG A 150 -0.32 10.66 -1.99
N PHE A 151 0.20 11.87 -2.14
CA PHE A 151 1.53 12.08 -2.71
C PHE A 151 2.64 11.34 -1.94
N PRO A 152 2.74 11.42 -0.59
CA PRO A 152 3.69 10.60 0.17
C PRO A 152 3.50 9.10 -0.03
N LEU A 153 2.26 8.60 -0.09
CA LEU A 153 1.96 7.18 -0.34
C LEU A 153 2.51 6.74 -1.70
N ILE A 154 2.23 7.52 -2.74
CA ILE A 154 2.74 7.29 -4.10
C ILE A 154 4.27 7.34 -4.12
N ALA A 155 4.88 8.35 -3.49
CA ALA A 155 6.32 8.54 -3.49
C ALA A 155 7.04 7.38 -2.77
N LEU A 156 6.49 6.91 -1.64
CA LEU A 156 7.00 5.76 -0.89
C LEU A 156 6.81 4.45 -1.67
N GLY A 157 5.64 4.26 -2.30
CA GLY A 157 5.39 3.13 -3.20
C GLY A 157 6.34 3.11 -4.39
N MET A 158 6.58 4.25 -5.05
CA MET A 158 7.56 4.36 -6.13
C MET A 158 8.99 4.08 -5.65
N PHE A 159 9.38 4.60 -4.48
CA PHE A 159 10.68 4.30 -3.88
C PHE A 159 10.83 2.79 -3.64
N GLY A 160 9.82 2.16 -3.02
CA GLY A 160 9.78 0.72 -2.78
C GLY A 160 9.87 -0.06 -4.10
N PHE A 161 9.14 0.35 -5.13
CA PHE A 161 9.17 -0.26 -6.46
C PHE A 161 10.58 -0.25 -7.06
N PHE A 162 11.24 0.90 -7.12
CA PHE A 162 12.58 0.98 -7.70
C PHE A 162 13.63 0.26 -6.86
N ALA A 163 13.54 0.32 -5.53
CA ALA A 163 14.44 -0.41 -4.64
C ALA A 163 14.28 -1.94 -4.81
N SER A 164 13.04 -2.42 -4.84
CA SER A 164 12.71 -3.84 -5.05
C SER A 164 13.06 -4.32 -6.45
N GLN A 165 12.80 -3.53 -7.49
CA GLN A 165 13.19 -3.84 -8.87
C GLN A 165 14.70 -3.98 -8.99
N TYR A 166 15.47 -3.09 -8.36
CA TYR A 166 16.93 -3.16 -8.34
C TYR A 166 17.44 -4.43 -7.65
N MET A 167 16.86 -4.79 -6.50
CA MET A 167 17.21 -6.04 -5.80
C MET A 167 16.76 -7.29 -6.58
N ALA A 168 15.62 -7.24 -7.27
CA ALA A 168 15.14 -8.32 -8.14
C ALA A 168 16.09 -8.56 -9.32
N ALA A 169 16.67 -7.48 -9.88
CA ALA A 169 17.67 -7.60 -10.93
C ALA A 169 18.93 -8.37 -10.47
N TYR A 170 19.30 -8.26 -9.19
CA TYR A 170 20.38 -9.08 -8.62
C TYR A 170 19.95 -10.54 -8.47
N GLN A 171 18.76 -10.79 -7.93
CA GLN A 171 18.27 -12.16 -7.71
C GLN A 171 18.01 -12.95 -8.99
N LEU A 172 17.60 -12.26 -10.06
CA LEU A 172 17.43 -12.84 -11.39
C LEU A 172 18.75 -12.93 -12.18
N GLY A 173 19.86 -12.45 -11.60
CA GLY A 173 21.21 -12.59 -12.18
C GLY A 173 21.55 -11.58 -13.28
N TYR A 174 20.80 -10.48 -13.41
CA TYR A 174 21.09 -9.43 -14.40
C TYR A 174 22.24 -8.52 -13.96
N ILE A 175 22.43 -8.37 -12.65
CA ILE A 175 23.53 -7.63 -12.04
C ILE A 175 24.21 -8.49 -10.98
N ASN A 176 25.52 -8.30 -10.80
CA ASN A 176 26.34 -9.10 -9.87
C ASN A 176 26.68 -8.37 -8.57
N HIS A 177 26.19 -7.14 -8.37
CA HIS A 177 26.45 -6.35 -7.18
C HIS A 177 25.21 -5.57 -6.76
N VAL A 178 25.07 -5.32 -5.46
CA VAL A 178 24.00 -4.50 -4.88
C VAL A 178 24.61 -3.42 -4.02
N TRP A 179 24.13 -2.19 -4.18
CA TRP A 179 24.56 -1.07 -3.38
C TRP A 179 24.04 -1.17 -1.94
N ASP A 180 24.96 -1.15 -0.97
CA ASP A 180 24.63 -1.07 0.46
C ASP A 180 25.63 -0.14 1.19
N PRO A 181 25.20 1.06 1.60
CA PRO A 181 26.09 2.06 2.19
C PRO A 181 26.44 1.78 3.66
N PHE A 182 25.64 1.00 4.38
CA PHE A 182 25.80 0.80 5.83
C PHE A 182 26.29 -0.59 6.20
N PHE A 183 25.94 -1.62 5.41
CA PHE A 183 26.20 -3.00 5.77
C PHE A 183 27.09 -3.76 4.77
N GLY A 184 27.67 -3.09 3.77
CA GLY A 184 28.61 -3.70 2.81
C GLY A 184 27.98 -4.89 2.08
N ASP A 185 28.54 -6.09 2.23
CA ASP A 185 27.96 -7.30 1.60
C ASP A 185 26.68 -7.82 2.31
N GLY A 186 26.16 -7.08 3.30
CA GLY A 186 24.99 -7.46 4.08
C GLY A 186 23.73 -7.68 3.23
N THR A 187 23.43 -6.76 2.31
CA THR A 187 22.30 -6.92 1.37
C THR A 187 22.47 -8.16 0.49
N VAL A 188 23.67 -8.43 -0.03
CA VAL A 188 23.96 -9.63 -0.83
C VAL A 188 23.70 -10.90 -0.03
N GLN A 189 24.19 -10.97 1.21
CA GLN A 189 23.96 -12.12 2.10
C GLN A 189 22.47 -12.38 2.39
N ILE A 190 21.67 -11.31 2.47
CA ILE A 190 20.21 -11.42 2.67
C ILE A 190 19.51 -11.91 1.41
N LEU A 191 19.83 -11.35 0.25
CA LEU A 191 19.24 -11.76 -1.04
C LEU A 191 19.64 -13.19 -1.43
N ASP A 192 20.80 -13.67 -0.98
CA ASP A 192 21.27 -15.05 -1.18
C ASP A 192 20.89 -16.02 -0.05
N SER A 193 20.17 -15.55 0.96
CA SER A 193 19.81 -16.32 2.15
C SER A 193 18.84 -17.46 1.86
N ARG A 194 18.77 -18.42 2.79
CA ARG A 194 17.79 -19.53 2.72
C ARG A 194 16.35 -19.02 2.80
N VAL A 195 16.11 -17.90 3.48
CA VAL A 195 14.78 -17.30 3.61
C VAL A 195 14.33 -16.77 2.26
N SER A 196 15.19 -16.02 1.58
CA SER A 196 14.89 -15.50 0.24
C SER A 196 14.72 -16.64 -0.78
N LYS A 197 15.62 -17.63 -0.77
CA LYS A 197 15.56 -18.82 -1.65
C LYS A 197 14.44 -19.81 -1.30
N ALA A 198 13.71 -19.61 -0.20
CA ALA A 198 12.57 -20.45 0.16
C ALA A 198 11.31 -20.10 -0.66
N PHE A 199 11.25 -18.89 -1.22
CA PHE A 199 10.16 -18.49 -2.10
C PHE A 199 10.32 -19.13 -3.49
N PRO A 200 9.21 -19.52 -4.15
CA PRO A 200 9.27 -20.12 -5.48
C PRO A 200 9.68 -19.14 -6.59
N VAL A 201 9.70 -17.85 -6.29
CA VAL A 201 10.08 -16.74 -7.17
C VAL A 201 10.88 -15.71 -6.36
N SER A 202 11.54 -14.77 -7.03
CA SER A 202 12.25 -13.65 -6.39
C SER A 202 11.33 -12.88 -5.44
N ASP A 203 11.68 -12.85 -4.15
CA ASP A 203 10.97 -12.11 -3.10
C ASP A 203 11.09 -10.59 -3.31
N ALA A 204 12.26 -10.11 -3.75
CA ALA A 204 12.43 -8.72 -4.17
C ALA A 204 11.55 -8.40 -5.39
N GLY A 205 11.41 -9.33 -6.33
CA GLY A 205 10.51 -9.23 -7.46
C GLY A 205 9.05 -9.13 -7.04
N LEU A 206 8.59 -9.98 -6.12
CA LEU A 206 7.25 -9.89 -5.54
C LEU A 206 7.03 -8.55 -4.83
N GLY A 207 8.05 -8.05 -4.12
CA GLY A 207 8.06 -6.70 -3.56
C GLY A 207 7.86 -5.64 -4.64
N ALA A 208 8.55 -5.74 -5.78
CA ALA A 208 8.39 -4.79 -6.88
C ALA A 208 6.96 -4.80 -7.44
N VAL A 209 6.34 -5.98 -7.60
CA VAL A 209 4.94 -6.08 -8.05
C VAL A 209 3.99 -5.43 -7.03
N ALA A 210 4.17 -5.72 -5.75
CA ALA A 210 3.35 -5.15 -4.68
C ALA A 210 3.46 -3.62 -4.64
N TYR A 211 4.69 -3.08 -4.62
CA TYR A 211 4.93 -1.63 -4.62
C TYR A 211 4.43 -0.93 -5.88
N ALA A 212 4.51 -1.58 -7.05
CA ALA A 212 3.92 -1.06 -8.28
C ALA A 212 2.39 -0.95 -8.15
N ILE A 213 1.72 -2.00 -7.67
CA ILE A 213 0.27 -1.99 -7.44
C ILE A 213 -0.11 -0.92 -6.41
N GLU A 214 0.62 -0.81 -5.31
CA GLU A 214 0.39 0.22 -4.29
C GLU A 214 0.49 1.64 -4.87
N ALA A 215 1.55 1.93 -5.62
CA ALA A 215 1.73 3.22 -6.27
C ALA A 215 0.60 3.51 -7.27
N LEU A 216 0.22 2.52 -8.08
CA LEU A 216 -0.86 2.63 -9.07
C LEU A 216 -2.23 2.85 -8.40
N MET A 217 -2.51 2.18 -7.28
CA MET A 217 -3.71 2.42 -6.48
C MET A 217 -3.70 3.82 -5.87
N GLY A 218 -2.55 4.33 -5.44
CA GLY A 218 -2.42 5.72 -4.96
C GLY A 218 -2.82 6.78 -6.00
N PHE A 219 -2.60 6.52 -7.29
CA PHE A 219 -3.01 7.41 -8.38
C PHE A 219 -4.50 7.33 -8.75
N MET A 220 -5.23 6.34 -8.23
CA MET A 220 -6.60 6.05 -8.63
C MET A 220 -7.62 6.84 -7.80
N GLY A 221 -8.67 7.33 -8.46
CA GLY A 221 -9.76 8.07 -7.85
C GLY A 221 -9.49 9.55 -7.60
N ASP A 222 -10.56 10.27 -7.27
CA ASP A 222 -10.53 11.71 -6.96
C ASP A 222 -10.63 11.97 -5.44
N LYS A 223 -10.76 13.24 -5.02
CA LYS A 223 -10.95 13.70 -3.64
C LYS A 223 -12.14 13.08 -2.91
N SER A 224 -13.09 12.50 -3.63
CA SER A 224 -14.27 11.82 -3.09
C SER A 224 -14.15 10.28 -3.07
N ARG A 225 -12.96 9.72 -3.36
CA ARG A 225 -12.73 8.26 -3.44
C ARG A 225 -13.19 7.48 -2.21
N TRP A 226 -12.97 7.99 -1.00
CA TRP A 226 -13.43 7.33 0.23
C TRP A 226 -14.93 7.01 0.21
N ARG A 227 -15.72 7.82 -0.50
CA ARG A 227 -17.16 7.69 -0.70
C ARG A 227 -17.55 6.93 -1.96
N THR A 228 -16.80 7.14 -3.05
CA THR A 228 -17.19 6.65 -4.38
C THR A 228 -16.65 5.26 -4.70
N MET A 229 -15.53 4.86 -4.07
CA MET A 229 -14.92 3.54 -4.26
C MET A 229 -14.49 2.91 -2.92
N PRO A 230 -15.42 2.54 -2.01
CA PRO A 230 -15.09 1.88 -0.75
C PRO A 230 -14.31 0.58 -0.95
N TRP A 231 -14.65 -0.18 -1.99
CA TRP A 231 -13.95 -1.40 -2.38
C TRP A 231 -12.46 -1.18 -2.63
N MET A 232 -12.11 -0.09 -3.31
CA MET A 232 -10.73 0.22 -3.66
C MET A 232 -9.94 0.62 -2.42
N VAL A 233 -10.50 1.49 -1.57
CA VAL A 233 -9.89 1.86 -0.28
C VAL A 233 -9.65 0.62 0.59
N THR A 234 -10.61 -0.32 0.58
CA THR A 234 -10.48 -1.59 1.29
C THR A 234 -9.32 -2.42 0.76
N PHE A 235 -9.23 -2.63 -0.56
CA PHE A 235 -8.09 -3.35 -1.14
C PHE A 235 -6.77 -2.65 -0.88
N PHE A 236 -6.73 -1.31 -0.92
CA PHE A 236 -5.53 -0.56 -0.62
C PHE A 236 -5.07 -0.81 0.82
N GLY A 237 -5.99 -0.77 1.79
CA GLY A 237 -5.72 -1.15 3.17
C GLY A 237 -5.27 -2.61 3.33
N ILE A 238 -5.89 -3.56 2.61
CA ILE A 238 -5.52 -4.99 2.61
C ILE A 238 -4.15 -5.24 1.99
N VAL A 239 -3.74 -4.45 1.01
CA VAL A 239 -2.40 -4.55 0.43
C VAL A 239 -1.40 -3.96 1.44
N VAL A 240 -1.60 -2.72 1.86
CA VAL A 240 -0.63 -1.98 2.69
C VAL A 240 -0.45 -2.59 4.10
N ILE A 241 -1.52 -2.97 4.79
CA ILE A 241 -1.45 -3.39 6.20
C ILE A 241 -0.84 -4.80 6.33
N PRO A 242 -1.41 -5.87 5.73
CA PRO A 242 -0.79 -7.19 5.65
C PRO A 242 0.63 -7.22 5.08
N LEU A 243 0.91 -6.52 3.96
CA LEU A 243 2.27 -6.49 3.43
C LEU A 243 3.22 -5.76 4.36
N GLY A 244 2.75 -4.71 5.03
CA GLY A 244 3.49 -4.03 6.10
C GLY A 244 3.88 -4.99 7.22
N PHE A 245 2.97 -5.85 7.65
CA PHE A 245 3.27 -6.89 8.63
C PHE A 245 4.31 -7.88 8.12
N VAL A 246 4.20 -8.35 6.87
CA VAL A 246 5.20 -9.24 6.25
C VAL A 246 6.57 -8.55 6.19
N GLN A 247 6.64 -7.27 5.84
CA GLN A 247 7.90 -6.52 5.82
C GLN A 247 8.54 -6.42 7.21
N VAL A 248 7.74 -6.21 8.26
CA VAL A 248 8.25 -6.23 9.64
C VAL A 248 8.84 -7.59 9.98
N LEU A 249 8.19 -8.68 9.60
CA LEU A 249 8.74 -10.03 9.79
C LEU A 249 10.05 -10.23 9.02
N LEU A 250 10.13 -9.78 7.76
CA LEU A 250 11.36 -9.85 6.97
C LEU A 250 12.50 -9.02 7.58
N VAL A 251 12.20 -7.87 8.20
CA VAL A 251 13.19 -7.08 8.94
C VAL A 251 13.67 -7.82 10.21
N ILE A 252 12.77 -8.52 10.91
CA ILE A 252 13.14 -9.30 12.10
C ILE A 252 14.01 -10.52 11.72
N THR A 253 13.71 -11.19 10.61
CA THR A 253 14.47 -12.39 10.19
C THR A 253 15.88 -12.08 9.71
N GLN A 254 16.16 -10.87 9.23
CA GLN A 254 17.51 -10.44 8.80
C GLN A 254 18.58 -10.68 9.88
N PRO A 255 18.52 -10.06 11.08
CA PRO A 255 19.51 -10.30 12.12
C PRO A 255 19.39 -11.68 12.77
N VAL A 256 18.17 -12.23 12.90
CA VAL A 256 17.92 -13.50 13.62
C VAL A 256 18.41 -14.72 12.83
N LEU A 257 18.16 -14.74 11.51
CA LEU A 257 18.45 -15.90 10.66
C LEU A 257 19.68 -15.74 9.78
N VAL A 258 20.00 -14.49 9.36
CA VAL A 258 21.14 -14.21 8.47
C VAL A 258 22.32 -13.62 9.25
N GLY A 259 22.04 -12.85 10.31
CA GLY A 259 23.07 -12.18 11.11
C GLY A 259 23.60 -10.88 10.47
N THR A 260 22.91 -10.36 9.46
CA THR A 260 23.24 -9.10 8.77
C THR A 260 21.99 -8.25 8.56
N TRP A 261 22.17 -7.08 7.96
CA TRP A 261 21.10 -6.14 7.65
C TRP A 261 21.18 -5.71 6.18
N CYS A 262 20.04 -5.34 5.62
CA CYS A 262 19.91 -4.84 4.26
C CYS A 262 19.41 -3.39 4.32
N THR A 263 20.23 -2.43 3.89
CA THR A 263 19.88 -1.00 3.95
C THR A 263 18.58 -0.71 3.19
N LEU A 264 18.46 -1.18 1.95
CA LEU A 264 17.28 -0.93 1.13
C LEU A 264 16.02 -1.59 1.71
N CYS A 265 16.16 -2.78 2.28
CA CYS A 265 15.06 -3.49 2.93
C CYS A 265 14.55 -2.74 4.17
N LEU A 266 15.46 -2.23 5.00
CA LEU A 266 15.12 -1.40 6.16
C LEU A 266 14.43 -0.09 5.75
N LEU A 267 14.94 0.59 4.73
CA LEU A 267 14.34 1.83 4.22
C LEU A 267 12.94 1.59 3.63
N SER A 268 12.78 0.54 2.82
CA SER A 268 11.48 0.18 2.24
C SER A 268 10.46 -0.27 3.29
N ALA A 269 10.89 -1.05 4.29
CA ALA A 269 10.03 -1.45 5.41
C ALA A 269 9.63 -0.24 6.28
N PHE A 270 10.56 0.67 6.56
CA PHE A 270 10.26 1.89 7.30
C PHE A 270 9.29 2.80 6.52
N GLY A 271 9.48 2.96 5.21
CA GLY A 271 8.54 3.64 4.35
C GLY A 271 7.14 3.02 4.39
N MET A 272 7.03 1.70 4.38
CA MET A 272 5.75 1.01 4.47
C MET A 272 5.03 1.24 5.81
N LEU A 273 5.74 1.34 6.93
CA LEU A 273 5.14 1.71 8.21
C LEU A 273 4.52 3.12 8.18
N TRP A 274 5.18 4.06 7.49
CA TRP A 274 4.61 5.39 7.25
C TRP A 274 3.40 5.36 6.34
N MET A 275 3.40 4.52 5.30
CA MET A 275 2.23 4.33 4.45
C MET A 275 1.02 3.85 5.24
N ILE A 276 1.19 2.90 6.18
CA ILE A 276 0.11 2.47 7.08
C ILE A 276 -0.44 3.68 7.85
N SER A 277 0.45 4.46 8.47
CA SER A 277 0.05 5.62 9.30
C SER A 277 -0.77 6.66 8.52
N LEU A 278 -0.43 6.85 7.25
CA LEU A 278 -1.08 7.79 6.32
C LEU A 278 -2.32 7.20 5.61
N THR A 279 -2.59 5.90 5.74
CA THR A 279 -3.72 5.23 5.05
C THR A 279 -4.90 4.96 5.99
N VAL A 280 -4.64 4.84 7.31
CA VAL A 280 -5.67 4.44 8.28
C VAL A 280 -6.82 5.45 8.33
N ASP A 281 -6.57 6.74 8.11
CA ASP A 281 -7.61 7.76 8.11
C ASP A 281 -8.58 7.60 6.93
N GLU A 282 -8.09 7.34 5.72
CA GLU A 282 -8.95 7.06 4.56
C GLU A 282 -9.77 5.78 4.76
N VAL A 283 -9.19 4.75 5.39
CA VAL A 283 -9.90 3.52 5.78
C VAL A 283 -10.99 3.83 6.82
N ALA A 284 -10.70 4.65 7.83
CA ALA A 284 -11.67 5.05 8.85
C ALA A 284 -12.84 5.86 8.26
N ALA A 285 -12.57 6.78 7.33
CA ALA A 285 -13.59 7.53 6.60
C ALA A 285 -14.48 6.61 5.75
N MET A 286 -13.88 5.61 5.09
CA MET A 286 -14.61 4.61 4.32
C MET A 286 -15.49 3.73 5.22
N VAL A 287 -15.01 3.30 6.38
CA VAL A 287 -15.82 2.53 7.35
C VAL A 287 -17.01 3.36 7.84
N GLN A 288 -16.80 4.66 8.14
CA GLN A 288 -17.87 5.58 8.50
C GLN A 288 -18.96 5.68 7.41
N LEU A 289 -18.57 5.67 6.13
CA LEU A 289 -19.53 5.62 5.03
C LEU A 289 -20.36 4.33 5.05
N LEU A 290 -19.69 3.18 5.13
CA LEU A 290 -20.36 1.88 5.05
C LEU A 290 -21.34 1.68 6.20
N ASP A 291 -20.97 2.10 7.41
CA ASP A 291 -21.81 2.07 8.60
C ASP A 291 -23.10 2.89 8.38
N ARG A 292 -22.95 4.16 7.98
CA ARG A 292 -24.09 5.05 7.70
C ARG A 292 -25.00 4.56 6.59
N ARG A 293 -24.43 4.07 5.48
CA ARG A 293 -25.23 3.54 4.36
C ARG A 293 -26.02 2.30 4.77
N THR A 294 -25.47 1.51 5.67
CA THR A 294 -26.17 0.34 6.22
C THR A 294 -27.29 0.76 7.17
N ASP A 295 -27.08 1.81 7.97
CA ASP A 295 -28.11 2.41 8.82
C ASP A 295 -29.24 3.07 8.02
N GLU A 296 -28.93 3.66 6.86
CA GLU A 296 -29.91 4.18 5.88
C GLU A 296 -30.68 3.05 5.15
N GLY A 297 -30.36 1.78 5.40
CA GLY A 297 -31.06 0.62 4.86
C GLY A 297 -30.49 0.04 3.57
N ALA A 298 -29.34 0.52 3.07
CA ALA A 298 -28.65 -0.13 1.96
C ALA A 298 -27.93 -1.40 2.42
N SER A 299 -27.87 -2.42 1.57
CA SER A 299 -27.06 -3.61 1.89
C SER A 299 -25.56 -3.26 1.88
N LEU A 300 -24.79 -3.81 2.82
CA LEU A 300 -23.32 -3.64 2.89
C LEU A 300 -22.63 -3.93 1.55
N TRP A 301 -23.07 -4.98 0.84
CA TRP A 301 -22.50 -5.36 -0.46
C TRP A 301 -22.74 -4.30 -1.53
N HIS A 302 -23.93 -3.72 -1.55
CA HIS A 302 -24.26 -2.64 -2.49
C HIS A 302 -23.48 -1.37 -2.16
N ALA A 303 -23.45 -0.96 -0.89
CA ALA A 303 -22.68 0.20 -0.43
C ALA A 303 -21.18 0.06 -0.72
N PHE A 304 -20.64 -1.15 -0.59
CA PHE A 304 -19.23 -1.46 -0.84
C PHE A 304 -18.83 -1.29 -2.32
N TRP A 305 -19.63 -1.83 -3.25
CA TRP A 305 -19.31 -1.79 -4.68
C TRP A 305 -19.74 -0.50 -5.37
N MET A 306 -20.87 0.07 -4.97
CA MET A 306 -21.48 1.21 -5.66
C MET A 306 -21.11 2.55 -5.02
N GLY A 307 -20.59 2.54 -3.79
CA GLY A 307 -20.41 3.74 -2.99
C GLY A 307 -21.76 4.34 -2.63
N GLY A 308 -21.83 5.67 -2.54
CA GLY A 308 -23.12 6.33 -2.40
C GLY A 308 -23.10 7.84 -2.43
N HIS A 309 -24.25 8.41 -2.80
CA HIS A 309 -24.63 9.76 -2.42
C HIS A 309 -25.23 9.66 -1.01
N LEU A 310 -24.55 10.28 -0.04
CA LEU A 310 -25.11 10.49 1.29
C LEU A 310 -26.18 11.59 1.21
N SER A 311 -27.13 11.60 2.14
CA SER A 311 -28.12 12.67 2.28
C SER A 311 -27.42 14.05 2.39
N GLU A 312 -28.05 15.16 1.99
CA GLU A 312 -27.40 16.49 2.10
C GLU A 312 -26.98 16.83 3.54
N GLU A 313 -27.68 16.29 4.55
CA GLU A 313 -27.34 16.46 5.97
C GLU A 313 -26.10 15.63 6.39
N ASP A 314 -25.87 14.49 5.73
CA ASP A 314 -24.80 13.55 6.06
C ASP A 314 -23.62 13.53 5.10
N ALA A 315 -23.74 14.19 3.95
CA ALA A 315 -22.75 14.20 2.88
C ALA A 315 -21.39 14.72 3.35
N GLY A 316 -21.39 15.59 4.35
CA GLY A 316 -20.22 16.32 4.79
C GLY A 316 -20.08 17.64 4.03
N LEU A 317 -18.88 18.22 4.00
CA LEU A 317 -18.71 19.56 3.44
C LEU A 317 -18.38 19.51 1.95
N ASN A 318 -19.08 20.32 1.17
CA ASN A 318 -18.72 20.65 -0.21
C ASN A 318 -17.59 21.69 -0.19
N GLY A 319 -16.40 21.32 -0.66
CA GLY A 319 -15.28 22.24 -0.86
C GLY A 319 -14.06 22.00 0.04
N ASP A 320 -13.18 22.99 0.07
CA ASP A 320 -11.87 22.93 0.71
C ASP A 320 -11.99 23.22 2.21
N THR A 321 -11.89 22.20 3.06
CA THR A 321 -11.61 22.42 4.48
C THR A 321 -10.15 22.84 4.69
N ARG A 322 -9.95 23.70 5.70
CA ARG A 322 -8.64 24.21 6.16
C ARG A 322 -7.67 24.53 5.00
N SER A 323 -8.11 25.43 4.09
CA SER A 323 -7.36 26.01 2.97
C SER A 323 -6.31 25.10 2.32
N GLU A 324 -6.56 24.69 1.07
CA GLU A 324 -5.58 24.12 0.12
C GLU A 324 -4.30 24.98 -0.11
N ARG A 325 -4.09 26.04 0.66
CA ARG A 325 -2.98 26.99 0.54
C ARG A 325 -1.65 26.45 1.08
N ASP A 326 -1.66 25.46 1.98
CA ASP A 326 -0.43 24.82 2.51
C ASP A 326 -0.22 23.40 1.95
N ARG A 327 0.10 23.33 0.65
CA ARG A 327 0.42 22.08 -0.07
C ARG A 327 1.40 21.12 0.65
N PRO A 328 2.46 21.57 1.35
CA PRO A 328 3.34 20.64 2.05
C PRO A 328 2.78 20.14 3.38
N ALA A 329 1.98 20.92 4.10
CA ALA A 329 1.40 20.50 5.38
C ALA A 329 0.28 19.46 5.19
N GLY A 330 -0.46 19.58 4.08
CA GLY A 330 -1.53 18.65 3.71
C GLY A 330 -1.08 17.21 3.50
N MET A 331 0.21 16.96 3.28
CA MET A 331 0.79 15.63 3.11
C MET A 331 0.76 14.78 4.38
N PHE A 332 0.68 15.41 5.56
CA PHE A 332 0.78 14.74 6.86
C PHE A 332 -0.38 15.09 7.80
N TRP A 333 -1.50 15.55 7.25
CA TRP A 333 -2.77 15.58 8.00
C TRP A 333 -3.17 14.16 8.40
N GLY A 334 -3.84 14.01 9.54
CA GLY A 334 -4.08 12.67 10.09
C GLY A 334 -2.93 12.10 10.91
N VAL A 335 -1.73 12.68 10.77
CA VAL A 335 -0.52 12.25 11.46
C VAL A 335 -0.08 13.31 12.44
N SER A 336 0.19 12.88 13.67
CA SER A 336 0.91 13.70 14.63
C SER A 336 2.05 12.92 15.27
N ILE A 337 3.17 13.63 15.45
CA ILE A 337 4.44 13.09 15.93
C ILE A 337 4.79 13.70 17.30
N PRO A 338 4.10 13.28 18.39
CA PRO A 338 4.52 13.63 19.73
C PRO A 338 5.92 13.10 20.07
N TRP A 339 6.64 13.84 20.92
CA TRP A 339 8.01 13.49 21.29
C TRP A 339 8.16 12.09 21.93
N TYR A 340 7.12 11.60 22.62
CA TYR A 340 7.16 10.28 23.27
C TYR A 340 7.10 9.12 22.26
N LEU A 341 6.50 9.32 21.08
CA LEU A 341 6.56 8.33 20.00
C LEU A 341 7.94 8.33 19.35
N ILE A 342 8.54 9.51 19.16
CA ILE A 342 9.93 9.63 18.68
C ILE A 342 10.87 8.93 19.67
N ALA A 343 10.70 9.16 20.97
CA ALA A 343 11.47 8.48 22.01
C ALA A 343 11.25 6.96 21.99
N SER A 344 10.01 6.49 21.77
CA SER A 344 9.71 5.07 21.64
C SER A 344 10.38 4.46 20.39
N MET A 345 10.35 5.14 19.24
CA MET A 345 11.08 4.72 18.04
C MET A 345 12.58 4.64 18.31
N ALA A 346 13.16 5.66 18.96
CA ALA A 346 14.58 5.69 19.31
C ALA A 346 14.97 4.53 20.24
N ILE A 347 14.13 4.21 21.24
CA ILE A 347 14.33 3.04 22.11
C ILE A 347 14.21 1.75 21.30
N GLY A 348 13.25 1.63 20.39
CA GLY A 348 13.11 0.46 19.51
C GLY A 348 14.35 0.24 18.64
N PHE A 349 14.86 1.29 17.97
CA PHE A 349 16.11 1.23 17.22
C PHE A 349 17.31 0.89 18.11
N TRP A 350 17.39 1.47 19.31
CA TRP A 350 18.42 1.11 20.28
C TRP A 350 18.37 -0.37 20.64
N LEU A 351 17.19 -0.95 20.86
CA LEU A 351 17.05 -2.37 21.15
C LEU A 351 17.50 -3.26 19.98
N MET A 352 17.22 -2.86 18.73
CA MET A 352 17.71 -3.56 17.54
C MET A 352 19.24 -3.52 17.42
N LEU A 353 19.90 -2.46 17.92
CA LEU A 353 21.36 -2.30 17.90
C LEU A 353 22.04 -2.82 19.18
N SER A 354 21.31 -2.95 20.28
CA SER A 354 21.89 -3.30 21.59
C SER A 354 22.69 -4.60 21.59
N PRO A 355 22.34 -5.66 20.82
CA PRO A 355 23.13 -6.88 20.81
C PRO A 355 24.54 -6.70 20.26
N THR A 356 24.71 -5.83 19.24
CA THR A 356 26.03 -5.54 18.68
C THR A 356 26.86 -4.66 19.60
N VAL A 357 26.22 -3.74 20.34
CA VAL A 357 26.89 -2.86 21.31
C VAL A 357 27.39 -3.63 22.54
N PHE A 358 26.56 -4.54 23.07
CA PHE A 358 26.90 -5.31 24.27
C PHE A 358 27.57 -6.65 23.97
N GLY A 359 27.69 -7.05 22.70
CA GLY A 359 28.24 -8.34 22.28
C GLY A 359 27.40 -9.53 22.77
N THR A 360 26.08 -9.34 22.92
CA THR A 360 25.17 -10.41 23.35
C THR A 360 24.71 -11.23 22.15
N GLY A 361 24.62 -12.56 22.29
CA GLY A 361 24.17 -13.47 21.23
C GLY A 361 23.04 -14.40 21.68
N GLY A 362 22.62 -15.29 20.77
CA GLY A 362 21.57 -16.27 21.01
C GLY A 362 20.19 -15.63 21.27
N LEU A 363 19.36 -16.32 22.07
CA LEU A 363 17.96 -15.93 22.30
C LEU A 363 17.79 -14.51 22.86
N LEU A 364 18.78 -13.98 23.57
CA LEU A 364 18.74 -12.61 24.08
C LEU A 364 18.86 -11.57 22.95
N ALA A 365 19.73 -11.84 21.96
CA ALA A 365 19.87 -11.00 20.79
C ALA A 365 18.61 -11.05 19.94
N ASP A 366 18.10 -12.26 19.69
CA ASP A 366 16.87 -12.48 18.91
C ASP A 366 15.67 -11.76 19.53
N SER A 367 15.52 -11.88 20.86
CA SER A 367 14.49 -11.17 21.62
C SER A 367 14.61 -9.65 21.48
N SER A 368 15.84 -9.11 21.49
CA SER A 368 16.07 -7.67 21.37
C SER A 368 15.78 -7.15 19.97
N HIS A 369 16.18 -7.89 18.93
CA HIS A 369 15.85 -7.56 17.54
C HIS A 369 14.33 -7.62 17.29
N LEU A 370 13.67 -8.68 17.75
CA LEU A 370 12.21 -8.85 17.64
C LEU A 370 11.45 -7.73 18.35
N ALA A 371 11.73 -7.53 19.64
CA ALA A 371 11.01 -6.53 20.43
C ALA A 371 11.31 -5.11 19.93
N GLY A 372 12.57 -4.82 19.57
CA GLY A 372 12.97 -3.53 19.01
C GLY A 372 12.24 -3.21 17.70
N ALA A 373 12.19 -4.15 16.76
CA ALA A 373 11.48 -3.97 15.50
C ALA A 373 9.98 -3.73 15.71
N LEU A 374 9.33 -4.52 16.56
CA LEU A 374 7.91 -4.36 16.89
C LEU A 374 7.62 -3.00 17.55
N VAL A 375 8.49 -2.55 18.47
CA VAL A 375 8.35 -1.23 19.10
C VAL A 375 8.44 -0.11 18.07
N VAL A 376 9.38 -0.17 17.12
CA VAL A 376 9.47 0.81 16.02
C VAL A 376 8.19 0.78 15.18
N SER A 377 7.74 -0.41 14.77
CA SER A 377 6.53 -0.57 13.95
C SER A 377 5.30 0.02 14.62
N ILE A 378 5.05 -0.33 15.88
CA ILE A 378 3.91 0.18 16.65
C ILE A 378 4.02 1.68 16.88
N ALA A 379 5.22 2.18 17.20
CA ALA A 379 5.42 3.61 17.43
C ALA A 379 5.16 4.43 16.16
N VAL A 380 5.58 3.95 14.98
CA VAL A 380 5.30 4.60 13.70
C VAL A 380 3.80 4.56 13.38
N ILE A 381 3.16 3.38 13.46
CA ILE A 381 1.71 3.24 13.19
C ILE A 381 0.90 4.15 14.13
N ALA A 382 1.28 4.23 15.40
CA ALA A 382 0.63 5.11 16.38
C ALA A 382 0.84 6.61 16.11
N THR A 383 1.63 7.02 15.10
CA THR A 383 1.69 8.42 14.65
C THR A 383 0.45 8.83 13.87
N GLY A 384 -0.26 7.89 13.24
CA GLY A 384 -1.61 8.12 12.74
C GLY A 384 -2.56 8.34 13.92
N GLU A 385 -3.22 9.50 13.97
CA GLU A 385 -4.20 9.83 15.02
C GLU A 385 -5.34 8.80 15.11
N PRO A 386 -5.93 8.28 14.02
CA PRO A 386 -6.94 7.23 14.12
C PRO A 386 -6.41 5.90 14.68
N ALA A 387 -5.10 5.64 14.55
CA ALA A 387 -4.42 4.43 15.05
C ALA A 387 -3.71 4.65 16.40
N ARG A 388 -3.94 5.79 17.07
CA ARG A 388 -3.19 6.22 18.27
C ARG A 388 -3.21 5.21 19.42
N ALA A 389 -4.27 4.42 19.52
CA ALA A 389 -4.43 3.36 20.51
C ALA A 389 -3.39 2.22 20.36
N ALA A 390 -2.80 2.03 19.17
CA ALA A 390 -1.78 1.02 18.93
C ALA A 390 -0.57 1.15 19.88
N ARG A 391 -0.27 2.36 20.38
CA ARG A 391 0.83 2.59 21.34
C ARG A 391 0.74 1.74 22.61
N PHE A 392 -0.46 1.28 22.98
CA PHE A 392 -0.62 0.43 24.16
C PHE A 392 -0.02 -0.96 23.98
N VAL A 393 0.23 -1.41 22.75
CA VAL A 393 0.99 -2.65 22.46
C VAL A 393 2.44 -2.54 22.97
N ASN A 394 3.00 -1.34 23.07
CA ASN A 394 4.33 -1.14 23.65
C ASN A 394 4.37 -1.38 25.17
N VAL A 395 3.23 -1.43 25.87
CA VAL A 395 3.18 -1.74 27.31
C VAL A 395 3.59 -3.19 27.59
N PRO A 396 2.94 -4.23 27.02
CA PRO A 396 3.39 -5.60 27.19
C PRO A 396 4.79 -5.85 26.59
N LEU A 397 5.14 -5.19 25.48
CA LEU A 397 6.50 -5.27 24.93
C LEU A 397 7.54 -4.70 25.89
N GLY A 398 7.29 -3.53 26.50
CA GLY A 398 8.16 -2.91 27.48
C GLY A 398 8.34 -3.78 28.73
N ALA A 399 7.25 -4.43 29.19
CA ALA A 399 7.33 -5.39 30.28
C ALA A 399 8.21 -6.60 29.93
N TRP A 400 8.06 -7.15 28.72
CA TRP A 400 8.93 -8.22 28.22
C TRP A 400 10.39 -7.80 28.16
N ILE A 401 10.69 -6.62 27.61
CA ILE A 401 12.07 -6.10 27.48
C ILE A 401 12.74 -5.91 28.86
N ALA A 402 11.97 -5.54 29.89
CA ALA A 402 12.51 -5.41 31.25
C ALA A 402 12.82 -6.77 31.91
N VAL A 403 12.10 -7.83 31.54
CA VAL A 403 12.21 -9.18 32.14
C VAL A 403 13.19 -10.08 31.37
N ALA A 404 13.22 -9.99 30.04
CA ALA A 404 14.00 -10.86 29.16
C ALA A 404 15.49 -10.98 29.54
N PRO A 405 16.22 -9.91 29.93
CA PRO A 405 17.62 -10.02 30.32
C PRO A 405 17.86 -10.94 31.52
N TRP A 406 16.89 -11.06 32.43
CA TRP A 406 16.97 -11.95 33.60
C TRP A 406 16.70 -13.40 33.22
N LEU A 407 15.80 -13.63 32.26
CA LEU A 407 15.45 -14.97 31.78
C LEU A 407 16.59 -15.61 30.96
N PHE A 408 17.30 -14.80 30.17
CA PHE A 408 18.34 -15.29 29.26
C PHE A 408 19.78 -15.11 29.79
N GLY A 409 19.95 -14.60 31.02
CA GLY A 409 21.27 -14.47 31.65
C GLY A 409 22.16 -13.40 31.01
N ALA A 410 21.64 -12.18 30.87
CA ALA A 410 22.36 -11.06 30.27
C ALA A 410 23.50 -10.50 31.15
N PRO A 411 24.55 -9.90 30.57
CA PRO A 411 25.52 -9.08 31.30
C PRO A 411 24.82 -7.92 32.04
N THR A 412 25.34 -7.54 33.21
CA THR A 412 24.72 -6.53 34.09
C THR A 412 24.37 -5.22 33.37
N LEU A 413 25.25 -4.75 32.48
CA LEU A 413 25.02 -3.53 31.71
C LEU A 413 23.87 -3.67 30.71
N ALA A 414 23.78 -4.81 30.02
CA ALA A 414 22.69 -5.13 29.10
C ALA A 414 21.36 -5.29 29.87
N THR A 415 21.38 -5.89 31.07
CA THR A 415 20.22 -6.00 31.95
C THR A 415 19.66 -4.63 32.32
N TRP A 416 20.50 -3.72 32.82
CA TRP A 416 20.03 -2.38 33.18
C TRP A 416 19.58 -1.57 31.97
N SER A 417 20.27 -1.70 30.83
CA SER A 417 19.82 -1.09 29.57
C SER A 417 18.42 -1.58 29.18
N GLY A 418 18.17 -2.89 29.24
CA GLY A 418 16.85 -3.48 28.95
C GLY A 418 15.78 -3.03 29.94
N VAL A 419 16.06 -3.05 31.25
CA VAL A 419 15.11 -2.59 32.28
C VAL A 419 14.74 -1.13 32.09
N VAL A 420 15.74 -0.25 31.87
CA VAL A 420 15.49 1.19 31.63
C VAL A 420 14.68 1.39 30.35
N ALA A 421 15.05 0.72 29.25
CA ALA A 421 14.32 0.79 27.99
C ALA A 421 12.86 0.33 28.15
N GLY A 422 12.63 -0.81 28.82
CA GLY A 422 11.29 -1.36 29.05
C GLY A 422 10.40 -0.46 29.91
N VAL A 423 10.93 0.06 31.02
CA VAL A 423 10.19 1.00 31.89
C VAL A 423 9.88 2.30 31.15
N LEU A 424 10.84 2.86 30.41
CA LEU A 424 10.61 4.06 29.61
C LEU A 424 9.52 3.83 28.56
N LEU A 425 9.52 2.69 27.85
CA LEU A 425 8.46 2.38 26.88
C LEU A 425 7.08 2.34 27.51
N ILE A 426 6.93 1.71 28.67
CA ILE A 426 5.64 1.68 29.39
C ILE A 426 5.18 3.10 29.74
N LEU A 427 6.08 3.93 30.28
CA LEU A 427 5.76 5.30 30.66
C LEU A 427 5.43 6.18 29.43
N LEU A 428 6.16 6.01 28.33
CA LEU A 428 5.96 6.76 27.09
C LEU A 428 4.67 6.36 26.35
N SER A 429 4.10 5.19 26.63
CA SER A 429 2.83 4.73 26.07
C SER A 429 1.59 5.29 26.79
N VAL A 430 1.71 5.87 27.98
CA VAL A 430 0.57 6.41 28.73
C VAL A 430 0.00 7.70 28.11
N PRO A 431 0.82 8.72 27.74
CA PRO A 431 0.30 9.98 27.22
C PRO A 431 -0.45 9.81 25.89
N ARG A 432 -1.68 10.36 25.83
CA ARG A 432 -2.48 10.43 24.59
C ARG A 432 -1.91 11.42 23.56
N GLY A 433 -1.26 12.47 24.04
CA GLY A 433 -0.72 13.56 23.22
C GLY A 433 -1.79 14.48 22.65
N GLN A 434 -1.36 15.37 21.75
CA GLN A 434 -2.24 16.30 21.06
C GLN A 434 -2.85 15.61 19.85
N ILE A 435 -4.18 15.54 19.83
CA ILE A 435 -4.98 15.19 18.65
C ILE A 435 -5.33 16.52 17.99
N ARG A 436 -4.86 16.72 16.77
CA ARG A 436 -4.98 18.00 16.05
C ARG A 436 -6.25 18.07 15.23
N ASP A 437 -6.74 16.92 14.79
CA ASP A 437 -7.83 16.81 13.85
C ASP A 437 -9.07 16.14 14.46
N GLN A 438 -10.19 16.29 13.76
CA GLN A 438 -11.48 15.68 14.14
C GLN A 438 -11.80 14.57 13.16
N TYR A 439 -12.33 13.46 13.68
CA TYR A 439 -12.54 12.23 12.90
C TYR A 439 -13.99 11.74 12.92
N GLY A 440 -14.95 12.64 13.18
CA GLY A 440 -16.38 12.30 13.22
C GLY A 440 -16.67 11.11 14.14
N PHE A 441 -17.27 10.06 13.56
CA PHE A 441 -17.60 8.80 14.26
C PHE A 441 -16.37 8.13 14.88
N TRP A 442 -15.20 8.22 14.25
CA TRP A 442 -14.01 7.53 14.72
C TRP A 442 -13.38 8.15 15.98
N GLN A 443 -13.83 9.34 16.38
CA GLN A 443 -13.25 10.10 17.51
C GLN A 443 -13.28 9.31 18.83
N GLU A 444 -14.26 8.43 19.02
CA GLU A 444 -14.41 7.62 20.23
C GLU A 444 -13.35 6.52 20.38
N TYR A 445 -12.79 6.03 19.26
CA TYR A 445 -11.77 4.97 19.25
C TYR A 445 -10.35 5.51 19.45
N ILE A 446 -10.17 6.83 19.36
CA ILE A 446 -8.88 7.47 19.55
C ILE A 446 -8.64 7.65 21.05
N VAL A 447 -7.83 6.79 21.67
CA VAL A 447 -7.50 6.85 23.11
C VAL A 447 -6.04 7.15 23.31
#